data_AF-A0A4Q6EKC3-F1
#
_entry.id   AF-A0A4Q6EKC3-F1
#
_cell.length_a   1.000
_cell.length_b   1.000
_cell.length_c   1.000
_cell.angle_alpha   90.00
_cell.angle_beta   90.00
_cell.angle_gamma   90.00
#
_symmetry.space_group_name_H-M   'P 1'
#
loop_
_entity.id
_entity.type
_entity.pdbx_description
1 polymer ?
#
loop_
_entity_poly.entity_id
_entity_poly.type
_entity_poly.pdbx_seq_one_letter_code
_entity_poly.pdbx_strand_id
1 'polypeptide(L)'
;LFSSNLLGIVFWNVHERITDANRSFLDLLGYRAAELNGMALAQLTAPEFFLQDSQQREILSVQEHTAPVEKELVKRDGTRIPVVAGSGWISKSRGEGFSFVLDRTELKRAGEERARLQGRADSEREASRLKSQFLAKMSHEIRTPLHAILGFSEFLNDSNLTAEQRAHVQSLRHAGENLLHLTNDLLDLSRIEAKAVRIVLSPLNIGVLVREVISMVRAAHAGAVPINLHATDEMPMVMGDRVRITQIFTNILSNAAKFTLAGQIDIYLSSKNVESGLLELTFRVKDSGVGIPAEAIPRLFAPFVQAEGTGSKPDEGSGLGLWISRHLAELMGGAVELTSEQGVGTSVTVRLSLNRAEERVLESVTAAKPSKRFSGARVLVAEDNLMNQVIAQTLLSRAGCSVTIAENGEETLRKLGLATFDLLLLDCQMPDIDGYQVARAIRAREKMNGAHPIPILAVTADAMGESKLRCEEAGMSDYVSKPYDHDLFLAKIEELLRPREGKKIILSFDAKALRDLWQVDGTGALREELLGIFSAHTPKRLSHLEACVLGGDRNGILQELHTLRACFGSVGLSGAAVECLGLELSLNAREEAESLRANCLEPLHLAYEQGWRELQAWREAYPPTLNDAAGARESAGLNWEAGT
;
A
#
# COMPACT_ATOMS: atom_id res chain seq x y z
N LEU A 1 14.49 5.47 -60.81
CA LEU A 1 13.69 4.37 -60.21
C LEU A 1 14.12 3.00 -60.75
N PHE A 2 14.23 2.79 -62.06
CA PHE A 2 14.73 1.52 -62.65
C PHE A 2 16.20 1.15 -62.34
N SER A 3 16.99 2.11 -61.86
CA SER A 3 18.37 1.94 -61.37
C SER A 3 18.48 1.77 -59.84
N SER A 4 17.35 1.59 -59.14
CA SER A 4 17.35 1.30 -57.71
C SER A 4 18.03 -0.04 -57.44
N ASN A 5 19.16 -0.03 -56.73
CA ASN A 5 19.88 -1.25 -56.32
C ASN A 5 19.11 -2.10 -55.29
N LEU A 6 18.04 -1.58 -54.69
CA LEU A 6 17.32 -2.18 -53.56
C LEU A 6 16.08 -2.99 -53.96
N LEU A 7 15.54 -2.79 -55.18
CA LEU A 7 14.27 -3.39 -55.61
C LEU A 7 14.52 -4.28 -56.83
N GLY A 8 14.25 -5.57 -56.71
CA GLY A 8 14.22 -6.46 -57.86
C GLY A 8 12.98 -6.15 -58.70
N ILE A 9 13.13 -5.97 -60.00
CA ILE A 9 12.02 -5.75 -60.93
C ILE A 9 12.13 -6.77 -62.05
N VAL A 10 11.02 -7.45 -62.32
CA VAL A 10 10.88 -8.40 -63.43
C VAL A 10 9.69 -7.99 -64.29
N PHE A 11 9.83 -8.10 -65.61
CA PHE A 11 8.81 -7.79 -66.59
C PHE A 11 8.30 -9.07 -67.23
N TRP A 12 7.02 -9.10 -67.56
CA TRP A 12 6.36 -10.29 -68.10
C TRP A 12 5.25 -9.93 -69.08
N ASN A 13 4.91 -10.88 -69.96
CA ASN A 13 3.86 -10.74 -70.98
C ASN A 13 2.51 -11.33 -70.53
N VAL A 14 1.49 -11.28 -71.40
CA VAL A 14 0.13 -11.85 -71.15
C VAL A 14 0.09 -13.31 -70.67
N HIS A 15 1.15 -14.09 -70.91
CA HIS A 15 1.28 -15.48 -70.49
C HIS A 15 2.15 -15.65 -69.24
N GLU A 16 2.44 -14.55 -68.53
CA GLU A 16 3.32 -14.50 -67.35
C GLU A 16 4.71 -15.06 -67.59
N ARG A 17 5.17 -14.97 -68.85
CA ARG A 17 6.53 -15.31 -69.21
C ARG A 17 7.40 -14.07 -69.08
N ILE A 18 8.51 -14.24 -68.38
CA ILE A 18 9.47 -13.18 -68.13
C ILE A 18 10.06 -12.71 -69.45
N THR A 19 10.01 -11.41 -69.71
CA THR A 19 10.56 -10.78 -70.90
C THR A 19 11.88 -10.07 -70.60
N ASP A 20 12.00 -9.50 -69.41
CA ASP A 20 13.20 -8.78 -68.97
C ASP A 20 13.25 -8.70 -67.43
N ALA A 21 14.42 -8.43 -66.85
CA ALA A 21 14.59 -8.24 -65.41
C ALA A 21 15.77 -7.30 -65.11
N ASN A 22 15.63 -6.49 -64.07
CA ASN A 22 16.73 -5.63 -63.64
C ASN A 22 17.84 -6.44 -62.93
N ARG A 23 19.02 -5.82 -62.81
CA ARG A 23 20.19 -6.45 -62.19
C ARG A 23 19.93 -6.91 -60.75
N SER A 24 19.21 -6.13 -59.95
CA SER A 24 18.88 -6.50 -58.56
C SER A 24 18.04 -7.77 -58.48
N PHE A 25 17.10 -8.00 -59.40
CA PHE A 25 16.31 -9.24 -59.45
C PHE A 25 17.17 -10.46 -59.85
N LEU A 26 18.07 -10.26 -60.82
CA LEU A 26 19.02 -11.29 -61.26
C LEU A 26 19.96 -11.70 -60.13
N ASP A 27 20.55 -10.72 -59.44
CA ASP A 27 21.46 -10.95 -58.32
C ASP A 27 20.73 -11.59 -57.12
N LEU A 28 19.48 -11.21 -56.85
CA LEU A 28 18.66 -11.76 -55.77
C LEU A 28 18.40 -13.27 -55.91
N LEU A 29 18.04 -13.71 -57.12
CA LEU A 29 17.67 -15.11 -57.42
C LEU A 29 18.83 -15.94 -58.01
N GLY A 30 19.94 -15.31 -58.38
CA GLY A 30 21.13 -15.98 -58.93
C GLY A 30 21.00 -16.46 -60.39
N TYR A 31 20.04 -15.92 -61.14
CA TYR A 31 19.85 -16.25 -62.55
C TYR A 31 20.53 -15.23 -63.48
N ARG A 32 20.94 -15.67 -64.67
CA ARG A 32 21.33 -14.78 -65.77
C ARG A 32 20.11 -14.37 -66.57
N ALA A 33 20.12 -13.18 -67.18
CA ALA A 33 18.99 -12.68 -67.99
C ALA A 33 18.53 -13.66 -69.08
N ALA A 34 19.48 -14.32 -69.76
CA ALA A 34 19.19 -15.32 -70.79
C ALA A 34 18.50 -16.59 -70.25
N GLU A 35 18.66 -16.91 -68.96
CA GLU A 35 18.05 -18.08 -68.31
C GLU A 35 16.62 -17.80 -67.84
N LEU A 36 16.30 -16.54 -67.53
CA LEU A 36 14.95 -16.13 -67.14
C LEU A 36 14.06 -15.81 -68.33
N ASN A 37 14.61 -15.37 -69.45
CA ASN A 37 13.81 -14.98 -70.60
C ASN A 37 12.93 -16.15 -71.09
N GLY A 38 11.61 -15.94 -71.14
CA GLY A 38 10.61 -16.95 -71.48
C GLY A 38 10.20 -17.87 -70.34
N MET A 39 10.85 -17.82 -69.17
CA MET A 39 10.48 -18.60 -67.98
C MET A 39 9.15 -18.11 -67.42
N ALA A 40 8.30 -19.02 -66.94
CA ALA A 40 7.04 -18.64 -66.30
C ALA A 40 7.30 -18.15 -64.87
N LEU A 41 6.67 -17.05 -64.46
CA LEU A 41 6.86 -16.44 -63.13
C LEU A 41 6.60 -17.43 -61.99
N ALA A 42 5.64 -18.35 -62.17
CA ALA A 42 5.30 -19.38 -61.21
C ALA A 42 6.45 -20.36 -60.90
N GLN A 43 7.41 -20.54 -61.82
CA GLN A 43 8.57 -21.42 -61.58
C GLN A 43 9.54 -20.83 -60.55
N LEU A 44 9.49 -19.52 -60.32
CA LEU A 44 10.30 -18.84 -59.31
C LEU A 44 9.63 -18.82 -57.93
N THR A 45 8.38 -19.28 -57.80
CA THR A 45 7.62 -19.19 -56.55
C THR A 45 7.61 -20.55 -55.85
N ALA A 46 7.76 -20.57 -54.53
CA ALA A 46 7.66 -21.81 -53.77
C ALA A 46 6.22 -22.38 -53.82
N PRO A 47 6.03 -23.72 -53.90
CA PRO A 47 4.72 -24.33 -54.20
C PRO A 47 3.59 -23.93 -53.24
N GLU A 48 3.92 -23.63 -51.99
CA GLU A 48 2.97 -23.26 -50.95
C GLU A 48 2.27 -21.91 -51.23
N PHE A 49 2.86 -21.08 -52.10
CA PHE A 49 2.34 -19.76 -52.47
C PHE A 49 1.61 -19.74 -53.82
N PHE A 50 1.45 -20.88 -54.51
CA PHE A 50 0.75 -20.93 -55.81
C PHE A 50 -0.70 -20.47 -55.75
N LEU A 51 -1.40 -20.76 -54.65
CA LEU A 51 -2.77 -20.28 -54.42
C LEU A 51 -2.82 -18.76 -54.27
N GLN A 52 -1.86 -18.18 -53.53
CA GLN A 52 -1.75 -16.74 -53.33
C GLN A 52 -1.43 -16.04 -54.65
N ASP A 53 -0.52 -16.59 -55.47
CA ASP A 53 -0.24 -16.10 -56.82
C ASP A 53 -1.48 -16.14 -57.71
N SER A 54 -2.31 -17.18 -57.60
CA SER A 54 -3.58 -17.28 -58.32
C SER A 54 -4.57 -16.17 -57.94
N GLN A 55 -4.68 -15.86 -56.65
CA GLN A 55 -5.51 -14.76 -56.16
C GLN A 55 -4.99 -13.40 -56.63
N GLN A 56 -3.66 -13.21 -56.60
CA GLN A 56 -3.03 -11.99 -57.09
C GLN A 56 -3.28 -11.78 -58.59
N ARG A 57 -3.24 -12.84 -59.40
CA ARG A 57 -3.63 -12.80 -60.82
C ARG A 57 -5.08 -12.38 -61.01
N GLU A 58 -5.99 -12.95 -60.24
CA GLU A 58 -7.42 -12.61 -60.31
C GLU A 58 -7.65 -11.13 -59.98
N ILE A 59 -7.01 -10.63 -58.91
CA ILE A 59 -7.06 -9.21 -58.54
C ILE A 59 -6.50 -8.34 -59.68
N LEU A 60 -5.36 -8.71 -60.25
CA LEU A 60 -4.71 -7.96 -61.34
C LEU A 60 -5.49 -8.02 -62.66
N SER A 61 -6.38 -9.00 -62.84
CA SER A 61 -7.29 -9.04 -64.00
C SER A 61 -8.35 -7.93 -63.93
N VAL A 62 -8.77 -7.56 -62.72
CA VAL A 62 -9.79 -6.53 -62.46
C VAL A 62 -9.15 -5.16 -62.22
N GLN A 63 -8.04 -5.10 -61.49
CA GLN A 63 -7.34 -3.88 -61.09
C GLN A 63 -6.12 -3.58 -61.96
N GLU A 64 -5.47 -2.44 -61.76
CA GLU A 64 -4.23 -2.05 -62.47
C GLU A 64 -2.96 -2.56 -61.77
N HIS A 65 -3.03 -2.79 -60.46
CA HIS A 65 -1.94 -3.28 -59.62
C HIS A 65 -2.47 -4.13 -58.47
N THR A 66 -1.59 -4.89 -57.82
CA THR A 66 -1.89 -5.65 -56.61
C THR A 66 -1.22 -5.04 -55.39
N ALA A 67 -1.81 -5.26 -54.22
CA ALA A 67 -1.13 -4.97 -52.97
C ALA A 67 0.05 -5.94 -52.79
N PRO A 68 1.24 -5.47 -52.37
CA PRO A 68 2.38 -6.35 -52.12
C PRO A 68 2.06 -7.42 -51.07
N VAL A 69 2.46 -8.66 -51.36
CA VAL A 69 2.28 -9.82 -50.48
C VAL A 69 3.62 -10.43 -50.10
N GLU A 70 3.68 -10.98 -48.89
CA GLU A 70 4.83 -11.78 -48.44
C GLU A 70 4.75 -13.19 -49.03
N LYS A 71 5.85 -13.64 -49.65
CA LYS A 71 6.01 -14.99 -50.15
C LYS A 71 7.46 -15.43 -50.20
N GLU A 72 7.72 -16.69 -50.54
CA GLU A 72 9.07 -17.18 -50.79
C GLU A 72 9.28 -17.45 -52.28
N LEU A 73 10.42 -16.97 -52.79
CA LEU A 73 10.90 -17.32 -54.13
C LEU A 73 11.99 -18.39 -54.03
N VAL A 74 12.10 -19.19 -55.08
CA VAL A 74 13.12 -20.22 -55.25
C VAL A 74 14.24 -19.65 -56.11
N LYS A 75 15.47 -19.66 -55.58
CA LYS A 75 16.68 -19.26 -56.30
C LYS A 75 17.13 -20.36 -57.26
N ARG A 76 18.07 -20.01 -58.14
CA ARG A 76 18.68 -20.95 -59.10
C ARG A 76 19.29 -22.19 -58.45
N ASP A 77 19.90 -22.03 -57.27
CA ASP A 77 20.52 -23.11 -56.52
C ASP A 77 19.51 -23.98 -55.72
N GLY A 78 18.21 -23.68 -55.84
CA GLY A 78 17.13 -24.35 -55.13
C GLY A 78 16.88 -23.82 -53.72
N THR A 79 17.69 -22.88 -53.21
CA THR A 79 17.44 -22.25 -51.91
C THR A 79 16.24 -21.30 -51.98
N ARG A 80 15.56 -21.10 -50.86
CA ARG A 80 14.40 -20.22 -50.76
C ARG A 80 14.79 -18.86 -50.19
N ILE A 81 14.14 -17.81 -50.66
CA ILE A 81 14.32 -16.45 -50.15
C ILE A 81 12.97 -15.82 -49.82
N PRO A 82 12.79 -15.32 -48.58
CA PRO A 82 11.58 -14.58 -48.21
C PRO A 82 11.60 -13.21 -48.87
N VAL A 83 10.50 -12.85 -49.52
CA VAL A 83 10.34 -11.60 -50.24
C VAL A 83 8.98 -10.97 -49.98
N VAL A 84 8.90 -9.67 -50.23
CA VAL A 84 7.62 -8.99 -50.50
C VAL A 84 7.55 -8.71 -51.99
N ALA A 85 6.48 -9.19 -52.63
CA ALA A 85 6.28 -9.05 -54.06
C ALA A 85 4.92 -8.42 -54.36
N GLY A 86 4.89 -7.49 -55.31
CA GLY A 86 3.66 -6.92 -55.85
C GLY A 86 3.75 -6.79 -57.36
N SER A 87 2.60 -6.78 -58.03
CA SER A 87 2.54 -6.80 -59.50
C SER A 87 1.66 -5.68 -60.03
N GLY A 88 1.93 -5.21 -61.24
CA GLY A 88 1.15 -4.16 -61.91
C GLY A 88 1.26 -4.22 -63.42
N TRP A 89 0.29 -3.61 -64.11
CA TRP A 89 0.34 -3.45 -65.56
C TRP A 89 1.18 -2.23 -65.95
N ILE A 90 2.04 -2.41 -66.95
CA ILE A 90 2.66 -1.31 -67.69
C ILE A 90 1.70 -0.86 -68.79
N SER A 91 1.15 -1.83 -69.51
CA SER A 91 0.10 -1.61 -70.50
C SER A 91 -0.82 -2.81 -70.54
N LYS A 92 -2.03 -2.66 -69.99
CA LYS A 92 -3.05 -3.72 -69.98
C LYS A 92 -3.51 -4.10 -71.39
N SER A 93 -3.55 -3.15 -72.33
CA SER A 93 -3.93 -3.38 -73.72
C SER A 93 -2.86 -4.14 -74.54
N ARG A 94 -1.57 -3.96 -74.20
CA ARG A 94 -0.47 -4.73 -74.79
C ARG A 94 -0.15 -5.99 -73.99
N GLY A 95 -0.71 -6.09 -72.80
CA GLY A 95 -0.49 -7.19 -71.88
C GLY A 95 0.95 -7.28 -71.39
N GLU A 96 1.55 -6.13 -71.13
CA GLU A 96 2.88 -5.98 -70.57
C GLU A 96 2.74 -5.61 -69.09
N GLY A 97 3.26 -6.46 -68.22
CA GLY A 97 3.22 -6.28 -66.77
C GLY A 97 4.60 -6.30 -66.15
N PHE A 98 4.66 -5.92 -64.87
CA PHE A 98 5.86 -6.02 -64.06
C PHE A 98 5.52 -6.54 -62.67
N SER A 99 6.52 -7.13 -62.03
CA SER A 99 6.50 -7.44 -60.61
C SER A 99 7.73 -6.85 -59.95
N PHE A 100 7.55 -6.22 -58.80
CA PHE A 100 8.65 -5.83 -57.93
C PHE A 100 8.81 -6.84 -56.81
N VAL A 101 10.04 -7.01 -56.35
CA VAL A 101 10.43 -7.96 -55.30
C VAL A 101 11.43 -7.28 -54.37
N LEU A 102 11.15 -7.35 -53.08
CA LEU A 102 12.01 -6.82 -52.02
C LEU A 102 12.48 -7.99 -51.13
N ASP A 103 13.79 -8.13 -50.94
CA ASP A 103 14.39 -9.12 -50.03
C ASP A 103 14.01 -8.82 -48.57
N ARG A 104 13.56 -9.85 -47.85
CA ARG A 104 13.24 -9.77 -46.42
C ARG A 104 14.09 -10.69 -45.54
N THR A 105 15.17 -11.25 -46.06
CA THR A 105 16.04 -12.20 -45.34
C THR A 105 16.56 -11.60 -44.04
N GLU A 106 17.13 -10.40 -44.06
CA GLU A 106 17.64 -9.75 -42.85
C GLU A 106 16.53 -9.41 -41.86
N LEU A 107 15.38 -8.92 -42.35
CA LEU A 107 14.25 -8.55 -41.51
C LEU A 107 13.60 -9.77 -40.83
N LYS A 108 13.48 -10.90 -41.52
CA LYS A 108 12.96 -12.17 -40.96
C LYS A 108 13.92 -12.72 -39.90
N ARG A 109 15.23 -12.77 -40.19
CA ARG A 109 16.27 -13.21 -39.23
C ARG A 109 16.32 -12.33 -37.99
N ALA A 110 16.24 -11.01 -38.15
CA ALA A 110 16.20 -10.08 -37.02
C ALA A 110 14.94 -10.27 -36.16
N GLY A 111 13.79 -10.56 -36.78
CA GLY A 111 12.55 -10.89 -36.08
C GLY A 111 12.64 -12.19 -35.28
N GLU A 112 13.18 -13.25 -35.88
CA GLU A 112 13.36 -14.55 -35.23
C GLU A 112 14.35 -14.49 -34.05
N GLU A 113 15.49 -13.81 -34.23
CA GLU A 113 16.47 -13.64 -33.16
C GLU A 113 15.90 -12.80 -32.01
N ARG A 114 15.15 -11.73 -32.33
CA ARG A 114 14.45 -10.93 -31.31
C ARG A 114 13.42 -11.76 -30.56
N ALA A 115 12.63 -12.57 -31.26
CA ALA A 115 11.65 -13.46 -30.63
C ALA A 115 12.32 -14.50 -29.71
N ARG A 116 13.47 -15.05 -30.13
CA ARG A 116 14.26 -16.00 -29.34
C ARG A 116 14.84 -15.35 -28.08
N LEU A 117 15.45 -14.18 -28.20
CA LEU A 117 15.97 -13.43 -27.06
C LEU A 117 14.86 -13.02 -26.09
N GLN A 118 13.72 -12.58 -26.63
CA GLN A 118 12.55 -12.24 -25.83
C GLN A 118 12.01 -13.46 -25.09
N GLY A 119 11.84 -14.61 -25.76
CA GLY A 119 11.37 -15.84 -25.12
C GLY A 119 12.31 -16.34 -24.01
N ARG A 120 13.63 -16.19 -24.20
CA ARG A 120 14.61 -16.51 -23.16
C ARG A 120 14.50 -15.55 -21.97
N ALA A 121 14.41 -14.24 -22.22
CA ALA A 121 14.27 -13.24 -21.16
C ALA A 121 12.96 -13.41 -20.36
N ASP A 122 11.86 -13.76 -21.02
CA ASP A 122 10.57 -13.96 -20.36
C ASP A 122 10.58 -15.24 -19.51
N SER A 123 11.19 -16.33 -19.98
CA SER A 123 11.43 -17.55 -19.19
C SER A 123 12.30 -17.29 -17.95
N GLU A 124 13.40 -16.56 -18.10
CA GLU A 124 14.27 -16.18 -16.97
C GLU A 124 13.54 -15.31 -15.94
N ARG A 125 12.72 -14.36 -16.39
CA ARG A 125 11.88 -13.54 -15.50
C ARG A 125 10.82 -14.37 -14.78
N GLU A 126 10.17 -15.30 -15.47
CA GLU A 126 9.16 -16.17 -14.87
C GLU A 126 9.77 -17.09 -13.82
N ALA A 127 10.91 -17.70 -14.10
CA ALA A 127 11.66 -18.51 -13.14
C ALA A 127 12.06 -17.69 -11.89
N SER A 128 12.56 -16.46 -12.09
CA SER A 128 12.91 -15.55 -10.98
C SER A 128 11.69 -15.15 -10.14
N ARG A 129 10.54 -14.88 -10.79
CA ARG A 129 9.27 -14.58 -10.10
C ARG A 129 8.79 -15.77 -9.27
N LEU A 130 8.80 -16.98 -9.84
CA LEU A 130 8.40 -18.20 -9.14
C LEU A 130 9.32 -18.51 -7.95
N LYS A 131 10.65 -18.36 -8.13
CA LYS A 131 11.63 -18.47 -7.04
C LYS A 131 11.31 -17.50 -5.90
N SER A 132 11.04 -16.24 -6.23
CA SER A 132 10.72 -15.20 -5.24
C SER A 132 9.40 -15.45 -4.51
N GLN A 133 8.36 -15.90 -5.23
CA GLN A 133 7.07 -16.25 -4.63
C GLN A 133 7.17 -17.47 -3.71
N PHE A 134 7.92 -18.49 -4.12
CA PHE A 134 8.19 -19.65 -3.29
C PHE A 134 8.89 -19.27 -1.99
N LEU A 135 9.96 -18.47 -2.06
CA LEU A 135 10.69 -18.02 -0.87
C LEU A 135 9.83 -17.15 0.05
N ALA A 136 9.02 -16.24 -0.51
CA ALA A 136 8.08 -15.43 0.27
C ALA A 136 7.06 -16.28 1.04
N LYS A 137 6.48 -17.29 0.38
CA LYS A 137 5.52 -18.21 1.01
C LYS A 137 6.18 -19.06 2.09
N MET A 138 7.34 -19.66 1.79
CA MET A 138 8.10 -20.47 2.76
C MET A 138 8.50 -19.65 3.99
N SER A 139 8.90 -18.38 3.81
CA SER A 139 9.23 -17.53 4.95
C SER A 139 8.03 -17.29 5.88
N HIS A 140 6.83 -17.06 5.34
CA HIS A 140 5.63 -16.92 6.15
C HIS A 140 5.28 -18.23 6.89
N GLU A 141 5.43 -19.37 6.22
CA GLU A 141 5.20 -20.70 6.80
C GLU A 141 6.24 -21.08 7.86
N ILE A 142 7.48 -20.56 7.76
CA ILE A 142 8.53 -20.72 8.78
C ILE A 142 8.33 -19.74 9.95
N ARG A 143 7.93 -18.49 9.66
CA ARG A 143 7.77 -17.43 10.66
C ARG A 143 6.66 -17.73 11.66
N THR A 144 5.54 -18.27 11.19
CA THR A 144 4.36 -18.54 12.03
C THR A 144 4.67 -19.51 13.20
N PRO A 145 5.22 -20.72 12.97
CA PRO A 145 5.60 -21.61 14.07
C PRO A 145 6.75 -21.04 14.91
N LEU A 146 7.65 -20.26 14.31
CA LEU A 146 8.78 -19.67 15.02
C LEU A 146 8.35 -18.55 15.99
N HIS A 147 7.42 -17.69 15.59
CA HIS A 147 6.78 -16.72 16.50
C HIS A 147 6.00 -17.41 17.63
N ALA A 148 5.34 -18.53 17.35
CA ALA A 148 4.69 -19.31 18.40
C ALA A 148 5.71 -19.87 19.41
N ILE A 149 6.84 -20.42 18.92
CA ILE A 149 7.95 -20.89 19.77
C ILE A 149 8.51 -19.75 20.63
N LEU A 150 8.74 -18.57 20.04
CA LEU A 150 9.22 -17.39 20.77
C LEU A 150 8.20 -16.90 21.80
N GLY A 151 6.91 -16.84 21.46
CA GLY A 151 5.85 -16.49 22.40
C GLY A 151 5.77 -17.45 23.58
N PHE A 152 5.86 -18.77 23.34
CA PHE A 152 5.92 -19.75 24.44
C PHE A 152 7.19 -19.62 25.27
N SER A 153 8.32 -19.28 24.65
CA SER A 153 9.57 -19.02 25.38
C SER A 153 9.48 -17.80 26.28
N GLU A 154 8.73 -16.77 25.87
CA GLU A 154 8.46 -15.57 26.66
C GLU A 154 7.58 -15.91 27.88
N PHE A 155 6.47 -16.63 27.67
CA PHE A 155 5.63 -17.12 28.78
C PHE A 155 6.38 -17.99 29.79
N LEU A 156 7.29 -18.86 29.31
CA LEU A 156 8.12 -19.68 30.18
C LEU A 156 9.09 -18.81 30.98
N ASN A 157 9.69 -17.80 30.35
CA ASN A 157 10.66 -16.92 31.01
C ASN A 157 10.04 -16.08 32.14
N ASP A 158 8.75 -15.75 32.03
CA ASP A 158 7.96 -15.03 33.04
C ASP A 158 7.45 -15.94 34.17
N SER A 159 7.66 -17.25 34.07
CA SER A 159 7.31 -18.23 35.09
C SER A 159 8.40 -18.37 36.16
N ASN A 160 8.07 -19.02 37.29
CA ASN A 160 9.06 -19.37 38.33
C ASN A 160 9.99 -20.50 37.86
N LEU A 161 10.92 -20.17 36.96
CA LEU A 161 11.95 -21.08 36.46
C LEU A 161 13.17 -21.12 37.40
N THR A 162 13.81 -22.29 37.49
CA THR A 162 15.16 -22.38 38.06
C THR A 162 16.18 -21.66 37.16
N ALA A 163 17.36 -21.34 37.68
CA ALA A 163 18.42 -20.67 36.91
C ALA A 163 18.83 -21.46 35.66
N GLU A 164 18.90 -22.79 35.77
CA GLU A 164 19.21 -23.71 34.66
C GLU A 164 18.08 -23.73 33.61
N GLN A 165 16.82 -23.79 34.04
CA GLN A 165 15.67 -23.71 33.13
C GLN A 165 15.58 -22.36 32.41
N ARG A 166 15.86 -21.25 33.12
CA ARG A 166 15.91 -19.92 32.52
C ARG A 166 17.00 -19.83 31.44
N ALA A 167 18.19 -20.39 31.70
CA ALA A 167 19.26 -20.43 30.72
C ALA A 167 18.88 -21.23 29.45
N HIS A 168 18.17 -22.36 29.61
CA HIS A 168 17.64 -23.13 28.48
C HIS A 168 16.58 -22.37 27.68
N VAL A 169 15.64 -21.70 28.35
CA VAL A 169 14.62 -20.88 27.70
C VAL A 169 15.25 -19.70 26.95
N GLN A 170 16.25 -19.04 27.52
CA GLN A 170 17.02 -17.99 26.85
C GLN A 170 17.77 -18.50 25.61
N SER A 171 18.38 -19.69 25.70
CA SER A 171 19.04 -20.32 24.55
C SER A 171 18.06 -20.68 23.44
N LEU A 172 16.87 -21.17 23.80
CA LEU A 172 15.81 -21.50 22.85
C LEU A 172 15.29 -20.23 22.16
N ARG A 173 15.08 -19.16 22.92
CA ARG A 173 14.68 -17.85 22.39
C ARG A 173 15.73 -17.30 21.43
N HIS A 174 17.00 -17.32 21.82
CA HIS A 174 18.09 -16.84 20.98
C HIS A 174 18.21 -17.64 19.67
N ALA A 175 18.06 -18.97 19.73
CA ALA A 175 18.01 -19.81 18.53
C ALA A 175 16.82 -19.46 17.61
N GLY A 176 15.66 -19.15 18.19
CA GLY A 176 14.47 -18.75 17.44
C GLY A 176 14.61 -17.39 16.76
N GLU A 177 15.13 -16.39 17.49
CA GLU A 177 15.45 -15.06 16.96
C GLU A 177 16.47 -15.14 15.82
N ASN A 178 17.53 -15.94 15.99
CA ASN A 178 18.53 -16.16 14.97
C ASN A 178 17.92 -16.78 13.69
N LEU A 179 17.04 -17.77 13.82
CA LEU A 179 16.38 -18.38 12.66
C LEU A 179 15.45 -17.39 11.93
N LEU A 180 14.79 -16.50 12.66
CA LEU A 180 13.99 -15.40 12.10
C LEU A 180 14.86 -14.45 11.29
N HIS A 181 16.00 -14.05 11.85
CA HIS A 181 17.00 -13.23 11.15
C HIS A 181 17.49 -13.90 9.88
N LEU A 182 17.88 -15.18 9.93
CA LEU A 182 18.33 -15.94 8.75
C LEU A 182 17.25 -16.01 7.66
N THR A 183 15.99 -16.24 8.07
CA THR A 183 14.86 -16.31 7.15
C THR A 183 14.61 -14.96 6.48
N ASN A 184 14.71 -13.86 7.23
CA ASN A 184 14.57 -12.51 6.70
C ASN A 184 15.72 -12.14 5.77
N ASP A 185 16.97 -12.50 6.11
CA ASP A 185 18.13 -12.31 5.24
C ASP A 185 17.96 -13.02 3.88
N LEU A 186 17.42 -14.24 3.89
CA LEU A 186 17.16 -15.02 2.68
C LEU A 186 16.07 -14.37 1.81
N LEU A 187 15.02 -13.81 2.45
CA LEU A 187 14.02 -13.03 1.73
C LEU A 187 14.59 -11.75 1.12
N ASP A 188 15.42 -11.02 1.87
CA ASP A 188 16.05 -9.80 1.38
C ASP A 188 16.98 -10.13 0.20
N LEU A 189 17.77 -11.22 0.28
CA LEU A 189 18.55 -11.74 -0.84
C LEU A 189 17.66 -11.98 -2.08
N SER A 190 16.57 -12.71 -1.93
CA SER A 190 15.65 -12.98 -3.06
C SER A 190 15.04 -11.72 -3.65
N ARG A 191 14.66 -10.74 -2.81
CA ARG A 191 14.07 -9.48 -3.26
C ARG A 191 15.10 -8.60 -3.97
N ILE A 192 16.34 -8.58 -3.49
CA ILE A 192 17.44 -7.84 -4.10
C ILE A 192 17.80 -8.46 -5.45
N GLU A 193 17.96 -9.78 -5.56
CA GLU A 193 18.19 -10.50 -6.83
C GLU A 193 17.10 -10.20 -7.86
N ALA A 194 15.84 -10.15 -7.42
CA ALA A 194 14.69 -9.86 -8.27
C ALA A 194 14.52 -8.36 -8.60
N LYS A 195 15.40 -7.47 -8.12
CA LYS A 195 15.26 -6.00 -8.20
C LYS A 195 13.90 -5.51 -7.70
N ALA A 196 13.33 -6.20 -6.72
CA ALA A 196 12.00 -5.97 -6.18
C ALA A 196 12.01 -5.13 -4.88
N VAL A 197 13.19 -4.75 -4.39
CA VAL A 197 13.33 -3.86 -3.22
C VAL A 197 12.92 -2.45 -3.61
N ARG A 198 11.98 -1.88 -2.87
CA ARG A 198 11.59 -0.46 -2.96
C ARG A 198 12.17 0.28 -1.76
N ILE A 199 12.84 1.39 -2.01
CA ILE A 199 13.33 2.31 -0.98
C ILE A 199 12.18 3.23 -0.58
N VAL A 200 11.80 3.23 0.69
CA VAL A 200 10.73 4.07 1.22
C VAL A 200 11.35 5.25 1.94
N LEU A 201 11.33 6.43 1.32
CA LEU A 201 11.97 7.63 1.87
C LEU A 201 11.09 8.28 2.94
N SER A 202 11.68 8.57 4.10
CA SER A 202 11.03 9.25 5.22
C SER A 202 12.00 10.26 5.86
N PRO A 203 11.51 11.34 6.50
CA PRO A 203 12.35 12.25 7.25
C PRO A 203 13.04 11.53 8.42
N LEU A 204 14.35 11.67 8.53
CA LEU A 204 15.18 10.92 9.47
C LEU A 204 16.28 11.81 10.05
N ASN A 205 16.47 11.73 11.37
CA ASN A 205 17.66 12.27 12.03
C ASN A 205 18.70 11.15 12.19
N ILE A 206 19.76 11.19 11.38
CA ILE A 206 20.81 10.15 11.39
C ILE A 206 21.52 10.06 12.74
N GLY A 207 21.72 11.19 13.42
CA GLY A 207 22.36 11.20 14.74
C GLY A 207 21.55 10.44 15.79
N VAL A 208 20.21 10.57 15.76
CA VAL A 208 19.31 9.79 16.62
C VAL A 208 19.35 8.31 16.25
N LEU A 209 19.25 7.99 14.96
CA LEU A 209 19.27 6.62 14.48
C LEU A 209 20.54 5.87 14.90
N VAL A 210 21.71 6.50 14.72
CA VAL A 210 22.99 5.88 15.10
C VAL A 210 23.04 5.60 16.61
N ARG A 211 22.50 6.49 17.45
CA ARG A 211 22.43 6.26 18.91
C ARG A 211 21.52 5.08 19.26
N GLU A 212 20.38 4.94 18.58
CA GLU A 212 19.49 3.78 18.74
C GLU A 212 20.19 2.47 18.35
N VAL A 213 20.90 2.45 17.22
CA VAL A 213 21.67 1.30 16.75
C VAL A 213 22.75 0.91 17.77
N ILE A 214 23.48 1.90 18.33
CA ILE A 214 24.46 1.65 19.39
C ILE A 214 23.79 1.01 20.61
N SER A 215 22.64 1.52 21.03
CA SER A 215 21.89 0.98 22.18
C SER A 215 21.46 -0.47 21.93
N MET A 216 20.96 -0.76 20.73
CA MET A 216 20.53 -2.11 20.33
C MET A 216 21.69 -3.10 20.34
N VAL A 217 22.84 -2.74 19.76
CA VAL A 217 24.02 -3.63 19.74
C VAL A 217 24.59 -3.82 21.15
N ARG A 218 24.61 -2.79 21.99
CA ARG A 218 25.03 -2.93 23.41
C ARG A 218 24.15 -3.90 24.19
N ALA A 219 22.84 -3.87 23.96
CA ALA A 219 21.90 -4.78 24.60
C ALA A 219 22.11 -6.24 24.14
N ALA A 220 22.38 -6.43 22.84
CA ALA A 220 22.62 -7.75 22.25
C ALA A 220 23.97 -8.36 22.66
N HIS A 221 25.00 -7.53 22.88
CA HIS A 221 26.37 -7.96 23.22
C HIS A 221 26.74 -7.54 24.64
N ALA A 222 25.99 -8.05 25.63
CA ALA A 222 26.17 -7.73 27.04
C ALA A 222 27.58 -8.09 27.55
N GLY A 223 28.49 -7.11 27.58
CA GLY A 223 29.78 -7.20 28.28
C GLY A 223 31.06 -6.95 27.47
N ALA A 224 30.99 -6.69 26.16
CA ALA A 224 32.21 -6.58 25.35
C ALA A 224 32.39 -5.20 24.72
N VAL A 225 33.37 -4.47 25.24
CA VAL A 225 34.12 -3.39 24.55
C VAL A 225 33.43 -2.00 24.47
N PRO A 226 34.09 -0.91 24.91
CA PRO A 226 33.55 0.45 24.81
C PRO A 226 33.29 0.85 23.35
N ILE A 227 32.10 1.39 23.10
CA ILE A 227 31.68 1.94 21.80
C ILE A 227 31.64 3.47 21.90
N ASN A 228 32.52 4.15 21.16
CA ASN A 228 32.66 5.60 21.13
C ASN A 228 32.05 6.17 19.85
N LEU A 229 31.28 7.25 19.96
CA LEU A 229 30.71 7.97 18.82
C LEU A 229 31.42 9.31 18.63
N HIS A 230 32.05 9.48 17.48
CA HIS A 230 32.73 10.69 17.02
C HIS A 230 31.92 11.33 15.90
N ALA A 231 31.11 12.36 16.22
CA ALA A 231 30.33 13.12 15.24
C ALA A 231 30.97 14.49 15.00
N THR A 232 31.10 14.89 13.73
CA THR A 232 31.84 16.11 13.36
C THR A 232 31.01 17.40 13.39
N ASP A 233 29.67 17.34 13.41
CA ASP A 233 28.73 18.47 13.52
C ASP A 233 27.31 17.97 13.91
N GLU A 234 26.34 18.88 14.14
CA GLU A 234 24.92 18.51 14.19
C GLU A 234 24.47 17.90 12.86
N MET A 235 23.97 16.66 12.93
CA MET A 235 23.53 15.93 11.72
C MET A 235 22.23 16.52 11.18
N PRO A 236 22.19 16.95 9.90
CA PRO A 236 20.98 17.49 9.31
C PRO A 236 19.90 16.41 9.17
N MET A 237 18.65 16.84 9.14
CA MET A 237 17.54 15.96 8.79
C MET A 237 17.64 15.56 7.31
N VAL A 238 17.46 14.28 7.02
CA VAL A 238 17.58 13.72 5.67
C VAL A 238 16.34 12.93 5.29
N MET A 239 16.08 12.78 4.00
CA MET A 239 15.12 11.83 3.48
C MET A 239 15.82 10.49 3.25
N GLY A 240 15.45 9.46 4.00
CA GLY A 240 16.05 8.14 3.92
C GLY A 240 15.09 7.03 4.35
N ASP A 241 15.42 5.80 3.96
CA ASP A 241 14.69 4.62 4.42
C ASP A 241 15.24 4.17 5.77
N ARG A 242 14.50 4.52 6.84
CA ARG A 242 14.91 4.23 8.21
C ARG A 242 15.19 2.75 8.42
N VAL A 243 14.33 1.86 7.92
CA VAL A 243 14.45 0.42 8.13
C VAL A 243 15.73 -0.11 7.49
N ARG A 244 16.00 0.28 6.23
CA ARG A 244 17.19 -0.19 5.50
C ARG A 244 18.48 0.40 6.03
N ILE A 245 18.49 1.68 6.42
CA ILE A 245 19.67 2.31 7.04
C ILE A 245 19.96 1.64 8.39
N THR A 246 18.93 1.40 9.21
CA THR A 246 19.07 0.65 10.49
C THR A 246 19.69 -0.72 10.24
N GLN A 247 19.19 -1.45 9.24
CA GLN A 247 19.70 -2.77 8.88
C GLN A 247 21.19 -2.74 8.50
N ILE A 248 21.61 -1.79 7.65
CA ILE A 248 23.03 -1.62 7.28
C ILE A 248 23.88 -1.34 8.52
N PHE A 249 23.48 -0.37 9.35
CA PHE A 249 24.27 0.07 10.50
C PHE A 249 24.36 -1.00 11.59
N THR A 250 23.24 -1.67 11.91
CA THR A 250 23.20 -2.77 12.88
C THR A 250 24.04 -3.95 12.40
N ASN A 251 23.99 -4.32 11.12
CA ASN A 251 24.81 -5.43 10.60
C ASN A 251 26.31 -5.15 10.75
N ILE A 252 26.74 -3.92 10.42
CA ILE A 252 28.16 -3.55 10.50
C ILE A 252 28.62 -3.43 11.96
N LEU A 253 27.83 -2.78 12.82
CA LEU A 253 28.19 -2.57 14.22
C LEU A 253 28.13 -3.88 15.02
N SER A 254 27.17 -4.75 14.75
CA SER A 254 27.08 -6.08 15.37
C SER A 254 28.28 -6.96 14.99
N ASN A 255 28.75 -6.89 13.73
CA ASN A 255 29.98 -7.57 13.32
C ASN A 255 31.19 -7.04 14.11
N ALA A 256 31.34 -5.71 14.22
CA ALA A 256 32.42 -5.12 15.01
C ALA A 256 32.38 -5.58 16.48
N ALA A 257 31.21 -5.60 17.12
CA ALA A 257 31.02 -6.09 18.48
C ALA A 257 31.36 -7.58 18.62
N LYS A 258 30.91 -8.41 17.67
CA LYS A 258 31.14 -9.85 17.66
C LYS A 258 32.63 -10.22 17.56
N PHE A 259 33.40 -9.49 16.76
CA PHE A 259 34.81 -9.82 16.47
C PHE A 259 35.82 -9.08 17.35
N THR A 260 35.35 -8.27 18.31
CA THR A 260 36.20 -7.54 19.25
C THR A 260 36.00 -8.07 20.67
N LEU A 261 36.89 -8.96 21.10
CA LEU A 261 36.85 -9.53 22.46
C LEU A 261 37.39 -8.57 23.53
N ALA A 262 38.36 -7.72 23.16
CA ALA A 262 38.95 -6.70 24.02
C ALA A 262 39.43 -5.50 23.17
N GLY A 263 39.40 -4.29 23.73
CA GLY A 263 39.87 -3.07 23.07
C GLY A 263 38.79 -1.98 23.01
N GLN A 264 38.49 -1.46 21.82
CA GLN A 264 37.42 -0.45 21.62
C GLN A 264 36.81 -0.51 20.21
N ILE A 265 35.61 0.07 20.08
CA ILE A 265 34.94 0.29 18.80
C ILE A 265 34.68 1.78 18.65
N ASP A 266 35.20 2.39 17.60
CA ASP A 266 35.03 3.80 17.28
C ASP A 266 34.11 3.96 16.06
N ILE A 267 33.04 4.74 16.23
CA ILE A 267 32.09 5.10 15.20
C ILE A 267 32.37 6.55 14.80
N TYR A 268 32.68 6.77 13.52
CA TYR A 268 32.84 8.10 12.95
C TYR A 268 31.64 8.42 12.07
N LEU A 269 30.98 9.53 12.38
CA LEU A 269 29.82 10.02 11.66
C LEU A 269 30.12 11.42 11.11
N SER A 270 30.06 11.58 9.81
CA SER A 270 30.21 12.86 9.14
C SER A 270 29.21 13.01 8.00
N SER A 271 28.89 14.26 7.66
CA SER A 271 28.07 14.57 6.50
C SER A 271 28.73 15.68 5.70
N LYS A 272 28.67 15.58 4.37
CA LYS A 272 29.23 16.58 3.45
C LYS A 272 28.20 16.94 2.39
N ASN A 273 28.04 18.24 2.16
CA ASN A 273 27.22 18.71 1.04
C ASN A 273 27.94 18.48 -0.28
N VAL A 274 27.22 17.96 -1.26
CA VAL A 274 27.67 17.80 -2.65
C VAL A 274 26.96 18.83 -3.52
N GLU A 275 27.57 19.28 -4.61
CA GLU A 275 27.10 20.38 -5.50
C GLU A 275 25.76 20.13 -6.23
N SER A 276 24.99 19.11 -5.84
CA SER A 276 23.72 18.69 -6.44
C SER A 276 22.51 18.75 -5.49
N GLY A 277 22.67 19.32 -4.29
CA GLY A 277 21.63 19.31 -3.25
C GLY A 277 21.55 17.99 -2.46
N LEU A 278 22.40 17.02 -2.82
CA LEU A 278 22.60 15.78 -2.08
C LEU A 278 23.55 15.99 -0.89
N LEU A 279 23.26 15.28 0.18
CA LEU A 279 24.11 15.11 1.35
C LEU A 279 24.79 13.75 1.25
N GLU A 280 26.11 13.73 1.19
CA GLU A 280 26.88 12.50 1.36
C GLU A 280 27.04 12.23 2.86
N LEU A 281 26.42 11.17 3.35
CA LEU A 281 26.58 10.69 4.71
C LEU A 281 27.70 9.65 4.75
N THR A 282 28.66 9.82 5.65
CA THR A 282 29.69 8.80 5.92
C THR A 282 29.49 8.24 7.34
N PHE A 283 29.22 6.95 7.42
CA PHE A 283 29.17 6.16 8.65
C PHE A 283 30.30 5.14 8.63
N ARG A 284 31.29 5.31 9.50
CA ARG A 284 32.46 4.45 9.57
C ARG A 284 32.55 3.80 10.94
N VAL A 285 32.64 2.48 10.97
CA VAL A 285 32.90 1.69 12.19
C VAL A 285 34.34 1.20 12.11
N LYS A 286 35.11 1.40 13.18
CA LYS A 286 36.47 0.89 13.33
C LYS A 286 36.53 0.10 14.63
N ASP A 287 36.93 -1.16 14.53
CA ASP A 287 37.20 -2.02 15.67
C ASP A 287 38.69 -2.33 15.82
N SER A 288 39.07 -2.74 17.03
CA SER A 288 40.39 -3.26 17.36
C SER A 288 40.39 -4.80 17.50
N GLY A 289 39.50 -5.48 16.76
CA GLY A 289 39.30 -6.91 16.85
C GLY A 289 40.39 -7.74 16.16
N VAL A 290 40.08 -9.01 15.87
CA VAL A 290 41.03 -9.96 15.27
C VAL A 290 41.49 -9.59 13.85
N GLY A 291 40.77 -8.69 13.18
CA GLY A 291 41.03 -8.31 11.79
C GLY A 291 40.79 -9.47 10.80
N ILE A 292 40.97 -9.17 9.51
CA ILE A 292 40.68 -10.05 8.39
C ILE A 292 41.94 -10.16 7.50
N PRO A 293 42.37 -11.38 7.11
CA PRO A 293 43.46 -11.57 6.16
C PRO A 293 43.16 -10.92 4.79
N ALA A 294 44.17 -10.29 4.17
CA ALA A 294 44.01 -9.55 2.91
C ALA A 294 43.43 -10.40 1.76
N GLU A 295 43.73 -11.70 1.74
CA GLU A 295 43.22 -12.68 0.78
C GLU A 295 41.72 -12.97 0.90
N ALA A 296 41.14 -12.79 2.10
CA ALA A 296 39.73 -13.03 2.36
C ALA A 296 38.85 -11.82 1.99
N ILE A 297 39.39 -10.59 2.07
CA ILE A 297 38.65 -9.33 1.89
C ILE A 297 37.83 -9.28 0.58
N PRO A 298 38.37 -9.62 -0.61
CA PRO A 298 37.60 -9.53 -1.85
C PRO A 298 36.38 -10.45 -1.90
N ARG A 299 36.39 -11.54 -1.13
CA ARG A 299 35.35 -12.57 -1.15
C ARG A 299 34.24 -12.32 -0.13
N LEU A 300 34.45 -11.47 0.88
CA LEU A 300 33.50 -11.22 1.97
C LEU A 300 32.20 -10.52 1.55
N PHE A 301 32.21 -9.88 0.38
CA PHE A 301 31.00 -9.28 -0.19
C PHE A 301 30.22 -10.24 -1.10
N ALA A 302 30.62 -11.51 -1.22
CA ALA A 302 29.85 -12.53 -1.92
C ALA A 302 28.84 -13.20 -0.97
N PRO A 303 27.65 -13.61 -1.46
CA PRO A 303 26.62 -14.18 -0.60
C PRO A 303 27.10 -15.53 -0.05
N PHE A 304 26.78 -15.81 1.22
CA PHE A 304 27.14 -17.03 1.96
C PHE A 304 28.64 -17.23 2.21
N VAL A 305 29.48 -16.22 1.97
CA VAL A 305 30.92 -16.31 2.27
C VAL A 305 31.19 -15.88 3.71
N GLN A 306 31.91 -16.73 4.43
CA GLN A 306 32.45 -16.46 5.76
C GLN A 306 33.99 -16.52 5.70
N ALA A 307 34.68 -15.72 6.52
CA ALA A 307 36.12 -15.87 6.68
C ALA A 307 36.42 -17.15 7.47
N GLU A 308 36.87 -18.21 6.79
CA GLU A 308 37.39 -19.40 7.48
C GLU A 308 38.69 -19.03 8.23
N GLY A 309 38.78 -19.37 9.52
CA GLY A 309 40.07 -19.46 10.22
C GLY A 309 40.38 -18.47 11.36
N THR A 310 39.45 -17.65 11.84
CA THR A 310 39.68 -16.89 13.09
C THR A 310 39.13 -17.67 14.28
N GLY A 311 39.97 -18.00 15.26
CA GLY A 311 39.70 -18.89 16.42
C GLY A 311 38.63 -18.46 17.43
N SER A 312 37.48 -18.00 16.95
CA SER A 312 36.21 -17.86 17.66
C SER A 312 35.30 -18.99 17.19
N LYS A 313 34.49 -19.59 18.08
CA LYS A 313 33.64 -20.75 17.78
C LYS A 313 33.03 -20.70 16.36
N PRO A 314 33.12 -21.78 15.57
CA PRO A 314 32.33 -21.91 14.36
C PRO A 314 30.86 -21.95 14.78
N ASP A 315 29.99 -21.24 14.06
CA ASP A 315 28.54 -21.04 14.25
C ASP A 315 28.18 -19.68 14.85
N GLU A 316 27.78 -18.70 14.03
CA GLU A 316 26.83 -17.61 14.39
C GLU A 316 26.62 -16.54 13.27
N GLY A 317 26.53 -16.88 11.98
CA GLY A 317 26.19 -15.84 10.98
C GLY A 317 25.78 -16.36 9.61
N SER A 318 24.85 -15.69 8.93
CA SER A 318 24.37 -16.09 7.58
C SER A 318 25.42 -15.97 6.48
N GLY A 319 26.47 -15.16 6.67
CA GLY A 319 27.33 -14.70 5.59
C GLY A 319 26.62 -13.79 4.58
N LEU A 320 25.39 -13.34 4.88
CA LEU A 320 24.60 -12.47 4.01
C LEU A 320 24.64 -11.00 4.45
N GLY A 321 24.91 -10.72 5.73
CA GLY A 321 24.82 -9.36 6.28
C GLY A 321 25.65 -8.30 5.55
N LEU A 322 26.92 -8.57 5.20
CA LEU A 322 27.74 -7.64 4.41
C LEU A 322 27.27 -7.51 2.97
N TRP A 323 26.85 -8.62 2.34
CA TRP A 323 26.32 -8.62 0.98
C TRP A 323 25.04 -7.78 0.86
N ILE A 324 24.10 -7.96 1.82
CA ILE A 324 22.86 -7.19 1.92
C ILE A 324 23.19 -5.72 2.16
N SER A 325 24.09 -5.43 3.10
CA SER A 325 24.48 -4.05 3.43
C SER A 325 25.04 -3.30 2.22
N ARG A 326 25.88 -3.97 1.41
CA ARG A 326 26.42 -3.42 0.17
C ARG A 326 25.33 -3.14 -0.86
N HIS A 327 24.45 -4.10 -1.14
CA HIS A 327 23.38 -3.93 -2.12
C HIS A 327 22.37 -2.85 -1.70
N LEU A 328 22.01 -2.78 -0.42
CA LEU A 328 21.15 -1.73 0.09
C LEU A 328 21.81 -0.35 -0.04
N ALA A 329 23.10 -0.23 0.28
CA ALA A 329 23.83 1.02 0.07
C ALA A 329 23.88 1.42 -1.41
N GLU A 330 24.14 0.48 -2.32
CA GLU A 330 24.13 0.71 -3.77
C GLU A 330 22.75 1.17 -4.29
N LEU A 331 21.66 0.54 -3.81
CA LEU A 331 20.28 0.96 -4.12
C LEU A 331 19.97 2.38 -3.63
N MET A 332 20.66 2.82 -2.57
CA MET A 332 20.56 4.17 -2.01
C MET A 332 21.62 5.14 -2.59
N GLY A 333 22.22 4.81 -3.72
CA GLY A 333 23.21 5.66 -4.41
C GLY A 333 24.53 5.80 -3.65
N GLY A 334 24.86 4.81 -2.83
CA GLY A 334 26.01 4.78 -1.94
C GLY A 334 26.96 3.60 -2.20
N ALA A 335 27.89 3.38 -1.27
CA ALA A 335 28.87 2.31 -1.32
C ALA A 335 29.27 1.83 0.09
N VAL A 336 29.73 0.58 0.18
CA VAL A 336 30.34 0.02 1.39
C VAL A 336 31.77 -0.38 1.08
N GLU A 337 32.71 0.09 1.89
CA GLU A 337 34.14 -0.22 1.80
C GLU A 337 34.62 -0.90 3.08
N LEU A 338 35.59 -1.80 2.93
CA LEU A 338 36.19 -2.51 4.05
C LEU A 338 37.71 -2.46 3.92
N THR A 339 38.37 -2.05 5.00
CA THR A 339 39.83 -2.12 5.18
C THR A 339 40.09 -2.87 6.46
N SER A 340 40.98 -3.86 6.46
CA SER A 340 41.27 -4.67 7.64
C SER A 340 42.72 -5.13 7.61
N GLU A 341 43.29 -5.28 8.80
CA GLU A 341 44.62 -5.88 9.00
C GLU A 341 44.53 -6.91 10.12
N GLN A 342 45.03 -8.12 9.85
CA GLN A 342 44.96 -9.24 10.78
C GLN A 342 45.73 -8.92 12.07
N GLY A 343 45.06 -9.08 13.22
CA GLY A 343 45.59 -8.76 14.54
C GLY A 343 45.53 -7.28 14.95
N VAL A 344 45.12 -6.39 14.04
CA VAL A 344 45.00 -4.94 14.30
C VAL A 344 43.55 -4.50 14.40
N GLY A 345 42.68 -5.05 13.55
CA GLY A 345 41.23 -4.79 13.55
C GLY A 345 40.67 -4.49 12.17
N THR A 346 39.36 -4.22 12.12
CA THR A 346 38.63 -3.94 10.88
C THR A 346 38.06 -2.54 10.88
N SER A 347 37.98 -1.92 9.70
CA SER A 347 37.26 -0.67 9.48
C SER A 347 36.34 -0.79 8.28
N VAL A 348 35.04 -0.59 8.52
CA VAL A 348 34.00 -0.62 7.49
C VAL A 348 33.44 0.78 7.35
N THR A 349 33.40 1.29 6.12
CA THR A 349 32.89 2.62 5.79
C THR A 349 31.68 2.50 4.88
N VAL A 350 30.55 3.04 5.31
CA VAL A 350 29.34 3.19 4.49
C VAL A 350 29.23 4.64 4.06
N ARG A 351 29.07 4.86 2.76
CA ARG A 351 28.69 6.14 2.19
C ARG A 351 27.29 6.05 1.61
N LEU A 352 26.41 6.98 1.95
CA LEU A 352 25.05 7.08 1.41
C LEU A 352 24.83 8.47 0.81
N SER A 353 24.20 8.51 -0.35
CA SER A 353 23.77 9.76 -1.00
C SER A 353 22.32 10.02 -0.64
N LEU A 354 22.08 10.93 0.31
CA LEU A 354 20.75 11.21 0.84
C LEU A 354 20.32 12.62 0.45
N ASN A 355 19.04 12.80 0.17
CA ASN A 355 18.49 14.15 0.04
C ASN A 355 18.42 14.77 1.44
N ARG A 356 18.82 16.04 1.57
CA ARG A 356 18.40 16.80 2.75
C ARG A 356 16.88 16.81 2.77
N ALA A 357 16.29 16.64 3.96
CA ALA A 357 14.92 17.07 4.12
C ALA A 357 14.95 18.59 3.92
N GLU A 358 14.41 19.09 2.80
CA GLU A 358 14.34 20.54 2.59
C GLU A 358 13.67 21.14 3.82
N GLU A 359 14.28 22.20 4.36
CA GLU A 359 13.74 22.98 5.47
C GLU A 359 12.32 23.51 5.16
N ARG A 360 11.92 23.51 3.88
CA ARG A 360 10.55 23.71 3.40
C ARG A 360 9.53 22.69 3.90
N VAL A 361 9.91 21.50 4.36
CA VAL A 361 8.97 20.58 5.04
C VAL A 361 8.75 21.02 6.48
N LEU A 362 9.79 21.49 7.17
CA LEU A 362 9.64 22.04 8.51
C LEU A 362 8.97 23.43 8.48
N GLU A 363 9.20 24.25 7.45
CA GLU A 363 8.53 25.53 7.20
C GLU A 363 7.14 25.39 6.58
N SER A 364 6.80 24.36 5.80
CA SER A 364 5.40 24.13 5.40
C SER A 364 4.58 23.51 6.53
N VAL A 365 5.22 22.69 7.38
CA VAL A 365 4.63 22.25 8.64
C VAL A 365 4.50 23.43 9.60
N THR A 366 5.48 24.35 9.71
CA THR A 366 5.45 25.49 10.68
C THR A 366 4.77 26.77 10.19
N ALA A 367 4.73 27.05 8.89
CA ALA A 367 4.18 28.28 8.28
C ALA A 367 2.83 28.08 7.55
N ALA A 368 2.25 26.88 7.53
CA ALA A 368 0.82 26.77 7.31
C ALA A 368 0.10 27.39 8.52
N LYS A 369 -0.73 28.42 8.27
CA LYS A 369 -1.62 29.01 9.28
C LYS A 369 -2.32 27.89 10.05
N PRO A 370 -2.52 28.01 11.38
CA PRO A 370 -3.23 27.00 12.16
C PRO A 370 -4.58 26.73 11.49
N SER A 371 -4.69 25.56 10.87
CA SER A 371 -6.01 25.07 10.49
C SER A 371 -6.64 24.65 11.81
N LYS A 372 -7.69 25.36 12.25
CA LYS A 372 -8.55 24.92 13.36
C LYS A 372 -9.37 23.72 12.89
N ARG A 373 -8.69 22.66 12.44
CA ARG A 373 -9.31 21.50 11.79
C ARG A 373 -10.10 20.67 12.81
N PHE A 374 -9.63 20.63 14.05
CA PHE A 374 -10.23 19.81 15.12
C PHE A 374 -10.72 20.59 16.35
N SER A 375 -10.86 21.93 16.26
CA SER A 375 -11.49 22.84 17.24
C SER A 375 -11.41 22.42 18.74
N GLY A 376 -10.21 22.12 19.26
CA GLY A 376 -10.00 21.85 20.68
C GLY A 376 -10.21 20.39 21.13
N ALA A 377 -10.34 19.43 20.22
CA ALA A 377 -10.47 18.01 20.54
C ALA A 377 -9.34 17.54 21.50
N ARG A 378 -9.71 16.82 22.55
CA ARG A 378 -8.78 16.31 23.57
C ARG A 378 -8.28 14.93 23.16
N VAL A 379 -6.99 14.83 22.84
CA VAL A 379 -6.36 13.60 22.40
C VAL A 379 -5.41 13.10 23.47
N LEU A 380 -5.59 11.84 23.90
CA LEU A 380 -4.60 11.14 24.73
C LEU A 380 -3.65 10.39 23.78
N VAL A 381 -2.35 10.53 23.96
CA VAL A 381 -1.32 9.84 23.18
C VAL A 381 -0.55 8.93 24.13
N ALA A 382 -0.65 7.62 23.93
CA ALA A 382 0.07 6.61 24.68
C ALA A 382 1.23 6.09 23.84
N GLU A 383 2.45 6.45 24.21
CA GLU A 383 3.68 6.20 23.46
C GLU A 383 4.86 6.17 24.44
N ASP A 384 5.72 5.16 24.36
CA ASP A 384 6.87 4.97 25.25
C ASP A 384 8.14 5.70 24.78
N ASN A 385 8.21 6.04 23.49
CA ASN A 385 9.33 6.76 22.91
C ASN A 385 9.13 8.29 22.93
N LEU A 386 9.98 8.99 23.69
CA LEU A 386 9.95 10.46 23.83
C LEU A 386 9.94 11.23 22.49
N MET A 387 10.66 10.74 21.47
CA MET A 387 10.68 11.39 20.16
C MET A 387 9.32 11.30 19.46
N ASN A 388 8.68 10.13 19.52
CA ASN A 388 7.36 9.92 18.94
C ASN A 388 6.28 10.72 19.69
N GLN A 389 6.43 10.86 21.01
CA GLN A 389 5.56 11.71 21.83
C GLN A 389 5.64 13.17 21.36
N VAL A 390 6.85 13.72 21.18
CA VAL A 390 7.07 15.09 20.71
C VAL A 390 6.50 15.30 19.31
N ILE A 391 6.68 14.34 18.40
CA ILE A 391 6.13 14.39 17.04
C ILE A 391 4.60 14.39 17.08
N ALA A 392 3.98 13.41 17.74
CA ALA A 392 2.53 13.30 17.84
C ALA A 392 1.92 14.54 18.49
N GLN A 393 2.50 15.02 19.59
CA GLN A 393 2.09 16.24 20.27
C GLN A 393 2.14 17.45 19.36
N THR A 394 3.24 17.62 18.62
CA THR A 394 3.42 18.77 17.71
C THR A 394 2.41 18.72 16.57
N LEU A 395 2.22 17.58 15.93
CA LEU A 395 1.27 17.42 14.82
C LEU A 395 -0.18 17.68 15.26
N LEU A 396 -0.59 17.08 16.36
CA LEU A 396 -1.94 17.20 16.90
C LEU A 396 -2.24 18.62 17.44
N SER A 397 -1.29 19.22 18.16
CA SER A 397 -1.46 20.58 18.69
C SER A 397 -1.62 21.61 17.56
N ARG A 398 -0.88 21.43 16.45
CA ARG A 398 -0.99 22.30 15.27
C ARG A 398 -2.31 22.13 14.51
N ALA A 399 -2.90 20.94 14.53
CA ALA A 399 -4.22 20.68 13.98
C ALA A 399 -5.37 21.19 14.89
N GLY A 400 -5.03 21.78 16.04
CA GLY A 400 -5.95 22.40 16.98
C GLY A 400 -6.45 21.49 18.09
N CYS A 401 -5.79 20.35 18.35
CA CYS A 401 -6.12 19.44 19.45
C CYS A 401 -5.44 19.87 20.76
N SER A 402 -6.06 19.53 21.90
CA SER A 402 -5.42 19.52 23.21
C SER A 402 -4.83 18.14 23.47
N VAL A 403 -3.51 18.03 23.59
CA VAL A 403 -2.82 16.74 23.67
C VAL A 403 -2.35 16.46 25.09
N THR A 404 -2.68 15.28 25.61
CA THR A 404 -2.10 14.72 26.83
C THR A 404 -1.26 13.51 26.47
N ILE A 405 -0.01 13.44 26.94
CA ILE A 405 0.89 12.30 26.71
C ILE A 405 0.74 11.30 27.86
N ALA A 406 0.84 10.01 27.60
CA ALA A 406 1.04 8.93 28.56
C ALA A 406 2.24 8.09 28.12
N GLU A 407 3.16 7.82 29.05
CA GLU A 407 4.46 7.18 28.75
C GLU A 407 4.38 5.65 28.71
N ASN A 408 3.28 5.05 29.19
CA ASN A 408 3.06 3.61 29.20
C ASN A 408 1.57 3.26 29.36
N GLY A 409 1.24 1.96 29.27
CA GLY A 409 -0.14 1.48 29.35
C GLY A 409 -0.82 1.74 30.70
N GLU A 410 -0.09 1.65 31.83
CA GLU A 410 -0.65 1.92 33.16
C GLU A 410 -1.03 3.40 33.32
N GLU A 411 -0.13 4.30 32.89
CA GLU A 411 -0.37 5.73 32.94
C GLU A 411 -1.53 6.14 32.02
N THR A 412 -1.69 5.45 30.89
CA THR A 412 -2.81 5.63 29.96
C THR A 412 -4.14 5.35 30.66
N LEU A 413 -4.26 4.19 31.34
CA LEU A 413 -5.47 3.82 32.06
C LEU A 413 -5.76 4.77 33.24
N ARG A 414 -4.71 5.22 33.94
CA ARG A 414 -4.82 6.20 35.03
C ARG A 414 -5.35 7.54 34.51
N LYS A 415 -4.79 8.07 33.42
CA LYS A 415 -5.20 9.35 32.81
C LYS A 415 -6.64 9.31 32.28
N LEU A 416 -7.04 8.20 31.66
CA LEU A 416 -8.44 7.95 31.27
C LEU A 416 -9.41 7.89 32.46
N GLY A 417 -8.93 7.55 33.65
CA GLY A 417 -9.72 7.61 34.88
C GLY A 417 -9.92 9.02 35.45
N LEU A 418 -9.06 9.96 35.09
CA LEU A 418 -9.04 11.32 35.65
C LEU A 418 -9.68 12.37 34.73
N ALA A 419 -9.66 12.13 33.42
CA ALA A 419 -10.18 13.05 32.43
C ALA A 419 -10.82 12.29 31.25
N THR A 420 -11.74 12.96 30.56
CA THR A 420 -12.37 12.46 29.33
C THR A 420 -11.60 12.93 28.10
N PHE A 421 -11.47 12.07 27.10
CA PHE A 421 -10.79 12.36 25.84
C PHE A 421 -11.70 12.01 24.66
N ASP A 422 -11.47 12.68 23.53
CA ASP A 422 -12.28 12.54 22.31
C ASP A 422 -11.63 11.55 21.33
N LEU A 423 -10.33 11.27 21.48
CA LEU A 423 -9.57 10.26 20.74
C LEU A 423 -8.41 9.75 21.59
N LEU A 424 -8.12 8.45 21.49
CA LEU A 424 -6.90 7.84 22.00
C LEU A 424 -6.00 7.42 20.83
N LEU A 425 -4.77 7.93 20.80
CA LEU A 425 -3.70 7.42 19.96
C LEU A 425 -2.90 6.43 20.80
N LEU A 426 -2.82 5.17 20.37
CA LEU A 426 -2.30 4.09 21.21
C LEU A 426 -1.22 3.31 20.48
N ASP A 427 0.01 3.36 20.96
CA ASP A 427 1.06 2.48 20.48
C ASP A 427 0.75 1.02 20.81
N CYS A 428 0.77 0.17 19.78
CA CYS A 428 0.56 -1.26 19.93
C CYS A 428 1.70 -1.94 20.69
N GLN A 429 2.92 -1.39 20.63
CA GLN A 429 4.13 -1.96 21.22
C GLN A 429 4.66 -1.06 22.32
N MET A 430 4.21 -1.29 23.56
CA MET A 430 4.72 -0.61 24.76
C MET A 430 5.21 -1.66 25.77
N PRO A 431 6.22 -1.34 26.60
CA PRO A 431 6.70 -2.21 27.67
C PRO A 431 5.63 -2.44 28.75
N ASP A 432 5.73 -3.59 29.42
CA ASP A 432 4.87 -4.09 30.51
C ASP A 432 3.42 -4.38 30.11
N ILE A 433 2.68 -3.36 29.66
CA ILE A 433 1.30 -3.48 29.19
C ILE A 433 1.22 -2.98 27.74
N ASP A 434 0.99 -3.91 26.83
CA ASP A 434 0.90 -3.61 25.40
C ASP A 434 -0.40 -2.84 25.04
N GLY A 435 -0.40 -2.15 23.89
CA GLY A 435 -1.55 -1.36 23.45
C GLY A 435 -2.83 -2.17 23.25
N TYR A 436 -2.72 -3.46 22.91
CA TYR A 436 -3.88 -4.33 22.75
C TYR A 436 -4.54 -4.66 24.09
N GLN A 437 -3.75 -4.88 25.13
CA GLN A 437 -4.20 -5.09 26.51
C GLN A 437 -4.85 -3.84 27.07
N VAL A 438 -4.26 -2.66 26.83
CA VAL A 438 -4.85 -1.35 27.19
C VAL A 438 -6.21 -1.17 26.51
N ALA A 439 -6.31 -1.41 25.20
CA ALA A 439 -7.58 -1.29 24.46
C ALA A 439 -8.68 -2.22 24.99
N ARG A 440 -8.34 -3.49 25.28
CA ARG A 440 -9.29 -4.45 25.88
C ARG A 440 -9.76 -4.00 27.26
N ALA A 441 -8.86 -3.49 28.10
CA ALA A 441 -9.20 -2.98 29.43
C ALA A 441 -10.15 -1.76 29.35
N ILE A 442 -9.91 -0.85 28.38
CA ILE A 442 -10.79 0.29 28.11
C ILE A 442 -12.18 -0.19 27.69
N ARG A 443 -12.27 -1.11 26.72
CA ARG A 443 -13.56 -1.62 26.23
C ARG A 443 -14.35 -2.37 27.31
N ALA A 444 -13.68 -3.15 28.16
CA ALA A 444 -14.32 -3.80 29.30
C ALA A 444 -14.91 -2.78 30.29
N ARG A 445 -14.18 -1.70 30.58
CA ARG A 445 -14.63 -0.61 31.47
C ARG A 445 -15.80 0.16 30.88
N GLU A 446 -15.77 0.48 29.59
CA GLU A 446 -16.87 1.16 28.91
C GLU A 446 -18.15 0.32 28.90
N LYS A 447 -18.02 -0.99 28.66
CA LYS A 447 -19.15 -1.93 28.71
C LYS A 447 -19.76 -2.02 30.10
N MET A 448 -18.94 -2.03 31.16
CA MET A 448 -19.43 -2.04 32.55
C MET A 448 -20.13 -0.73 32.93
N ASN A 449 -19.64 0.41 32.42
CA ASN A 449 -20.15 1.73 32.79
C ASN A 449 -21.25 2.24 31.85
N GLY A 450 -21.62 1.50 30.80
CA GLY A 450 -22.56 1.94 29.78
C GLY A 450 -22.08 3.18 29.00
N ALA A 451 -20.77 3.43 28.98
CA ALA A 451 -20.18 4.61 28.33
C ALA A 451 -19.99 4.36 26.84
N HIS A 452 -20.11 5.43 26.04
CA HIS A 452 -19.83 5.34 24.61
C HIS A 452 -18.34 5.04 24.37
N PRO A 453 -18.01 4.14 23.42
CA PRO A 453 -16.64 3.75 23.19
C PRO A 453 -15.82 4.89 22.61
N ILE A 454 -14.75 5.29 23.31
CA ILE A 454 -13.78 6.27 22.82
C ILE A 454 -13.13 5.73 21.53
N PRO A 455 -13.01 6.54 20.46
CA PRO A 455 -12.22 6.16 19.29
C PRO A 455 -10.77 5.87 19.69
N ILE A 456 -10.22 4.73 19.24
CA ILE A 456 -8.82 4.36 19.47
C ILE A 456 -8.16 4.19 18.11
N LEU A 457 -7.18 5.03 17.80
CA LEU A 457 -6.30 4.91 16.64
C LEU A 457 -5.03 4.18 17.06
N ALA A 458 -4.88 2.96 16.56
CA ALA A 458 -3.72 2.12 16.83
C ALA A 458 -2.50 2.63 16.05
N VAL A 459 -1.33 2.66 16.69
CA VAL A 459 -0.08 3.02 16.04
C VAL A 459 0.83 1.79 16.06
N THR A 460 1.19 1.29 14.88
CA THR A 460 1.94 0.02 14.74
C THR A 460 3.16 0.18 13.84
N ALA A 461 4.23 -0.58 14.09
CA ALA A 461 5.38 -0.65 13.20
C ALA A 461 5.13 -1.53 11.95
N ASP A 462 4.10 -2.38 11.96
CA ASP A 462 3.78 -3.31 10.87
C ASP A 462 2.35 -3.10 10.35
N ALA A 463 2.24 -2.68 9.09
CA ALA A 463 0.99 -2.39 8.38
C ALA A 463 0.37 -3.61 7.67
N MET A 464 0.97 -4.80 7.79
CA MET A 464 0.45 -6.02 7.15
C MET A 464 -0.84 -6.53 7.83
N GLY A 465 -1.67 -7.24 7.06
CA GLY A 465 -3.07 -7.56 7.41
C GLY A 465 -3.32 -8.31 8.73
N GLU A 466 -2.31 -8.95 9.32
CA GLU A 466 -2.39 -9.61 10.63
C GLU A 466 -2.53 -8.60 11.78
N SER A 467 -1.90 -7.43 11.67
CA SER A 467 -2.04 -6.32 12.63
C SER A 467 -3.46 -5.73 12.62
N LYS A 468 -4.14 -5.73 11.46
CA LYS A 468 -5.50 -5.19 11.31
C LYS A 468 -6.52 -6.03 12.09
N LEU A 469 -6.49 -7.36 11.91
CA LEU A 469 -7.36 -8.29 12.63
C LEU A 469 -7.17 -8.15 14.16
N ARG A 470 -5.91 -8.07 14.62
CA ARG A 470 -5.61 -7.89 16.06
C ARG A 470 -6.10 -6.55 16.61
N CYS A 471 -6.04 -5.47 15.83
CA CYS A 471 -6.59 -4.18 16.21
C CYS A 471 -8.13 -4.23 16.33
N GLU A 472 -8.80 -4.86 15.38
CA GLU A 472 -10.25 -5.04 15.37
C GLU A 472 -10.72 -5.91 16.56
N GLU A 473 -10.06 -7.04 16.82
CA GLU A 473 -10.35 -7.92 17.96
C GLU A 473 -10.12 -7.25 19.32
N ALA A 474 -9.12 -6.36 19.42
CA ALA A 474 -8.88 -5.56 20.62
C ALA A 474 -9.89 -4.41 20.80
N GLY A 475 -10.78 -4.19 19.83
CA GLY A 475 -11.79 -3.14 19.84
C GLY A 475 -11.25 -1.75 19.47
N MET A 476 -10.15 -1.68 18.74
CA MET A 476 -9.60 -0.42 18.21
C MET A 476 -10.41 0.04 16.99
N SER A 477 -10.46 1.35 16.75
CA SER A 477 -11.33 1.95 15.72
C SER A 477 -10.67 2.02 14.35
N ASP A 478 -9.36 2.22 14.29
CA ASP A 478 -8.55 2.21 13.06
C ASP A 478 -7.07 2.04 13.45
N TYR A 479 -6.17 1.97 12.45
CA TYR A 479 -4.72 1.86 12.64
C TYR A 479 -3.94 2.77 11.67
N VAL A 480 -2.73 3.14 12.07
CA VAL A 480 -1.72 3.86 11.27
C VAL A 480 -0.34 3.26 11.50
N SER A 481 0.47 3.18 10.44
CA SER A 481 1.83 2.66 10.52
C SER A 481 2.84 3.75 10.91
N LYS A 482 3.84 3.41 11.73
CA LYS A 482 5.04 4.23 11.95
C LYS A 482 6.05 4.00 10.82
N PRO A 483 6.77 5.04 10.32
CA PRO A 483 6.59 6.45 10.63
C PRO A 483 5.30 7.03 10.02
N TYR A 484 4.70 8.02 10.69
CA TYR A 484 3.44 8.64 10.27
C TYR A 484 3.55 9.28 8.88
N ASP A 485 2.72 8.85 7.94
CA ASP A 485 2.37 9.67 6.78
C ASP A 485 1.47 10.80 7.28
N HIS A 486 1.92 12.06 7.20
CA HIS A 486 1.26 13.21 7.80
C HIS A 486 -0.18 13.41 7.29
N ASP A 487 -0.39 13.27 5.99
CA ASP A 487 -1.69 13.51 5.37
C ASP A 487 -2.64 12.35 5.69
N LEU A 488 -2.16 11.11 5.65
CA LEU A 488 -2.94 9.93 6.03
C LEU A 488 -3.28 9.94 7.53
N PHE A 489 -2.34 10.34 8.38
CA PHE A 489 -2.52 10.44 9.83
C PHE A 489 -3.59 11.47 10.18
N LEU A 490 -3.50 12.69 9.62
CA LEU A 490 -4.51 13.72 9.83
C LEU A 490 -5.86 13.35 9.21
N ALA A 491 -5.89 12.65 8.07
CA ALA A 491 -7.13 12.19 7.45
C ALA A 491 -7.85 11.14 8.31
N LYS A 492 -7.12 10.16 8.87
CA LYS A 492 -7.67 9.15 9.79
C LYS A 492 -8.16 9.77 11.09
N ILE A 493 -7.39 10.72 11.63
CA ILE A 493 -7.81 11.47 12.82
C ILE A 493 -9.03 12.32 12.50
N GLU A 494 -9.11 12.95 11.33
CA GLU A 494 -10.32 13.65 10.89
C GLU A 494 -11.50 12.71 10.71
N GLU A 495 -11.31 11.50 10.22
CA GLU A 495 -12.39 10.50 10.10
C GLU A 495 -12.89 10.04 11.48
N LEU A 496 -11.99 9.87 12.45
CA LEU A 496 -12.32 9.43 13.81
C LEU A 496 -12.83 10.56 14.71
N LEU A 497 -12.36 11.80 14.51
CA LEU A 497 -12.78 13.02 15.22
C LEU A 497 -13.89 13.79 14.52
N ARG A 498 -14.13 13.52 13.23
CA ARG A 498 -15.46 13.80 12.66
C ARG A 498 -16.40 13.19 13.68
N PRO A 499 -17.43 13.93 14.13
CA PRO A 499 -18.48 13.27 14.86
C PRO A 499 -18.79 12.06 13.99
N ARG A 500 -18.56 10.84 14.53
CA ARG A 500 -19.23 9.68 13.98
C ARG A 500 -20.62 10.23 13.76
N GLU A 501 -21.21 10.02 12.60
CA GLU A 501 -22.64 9.91 12.59
C GLU A 501 -23.00 8.69 13.48
N GLY A 502 -22.65 8.70 14.79
CA GLY A 502 -23.65 8.61 15.83
C GLY A 502 -24.77 9.39 15.25
N LYS A 503 -25.75 8.58 14.83
CA LYS A 503 -27.00 8.94 14.20
C LYS A 503 -27.05 10.46 14.15
N LYS A 504 -27.18 11.06 12.95
CA LYS A 504 -27.97 12.29 12.76
C LYS A 504 -28.88 12.34 13.99
N ILE A 505 -28.90 13.39 14.82
CA ILE A 505 -30.01 13.48 15.76
C ILE A 505 -31.21 13.55 14.82
N ILE A 506 -31.71 12.38 14.45
CA ILE A 506 -32.94 12.15 13.79
C ILE A 506 -33.76 12.44 15.01
N LEU A 507 -34.13 13.72 15.14
CA LEU A 507 -35.17 14.10 16.05
C LEU A 507 -36.21 13.00 15.86
N SER A 508 -36.54 12.28 16.94
CA SER A 508 -37.50 11.20 16.77
C SER A 508 -38.78 11.78 16.15
N PHE A 509 -38.98 13.09 16.36
CA PHE A 509 -39.88 13.99 15.66
C PHE A 509 -39.23 15.32 15.14
N ASP A 510 -39.20 15.54 13.82
CA ASP A 510 -38.91 16.82 13.14
C ASP A 510 -40.21 17.58 12.82
N ALA A 511 -40.49 18.62 13.60
CA ALA A 511 -41.67 19.46 13.45
C ALA A 511 -41.68 20.30 12.15
N LYS A 512 -40.60 20.33 11.36
CA LYS A 512 -40.53 21.14 10.13
C LYS A 512 -41.63 20.78 9.13
N ALA A 513 -41.88 19.50 8.87
CA ALA A 513 -42.93 19.05 7.95
C ALA A 513 -44.34 19.51 8.38
N LEU A 514 -44.65 19.44 9.68
CA LEU A 514 -45.94 19.91 10.22
C LEU A 514 -46.04 21.44 10.27
N ARG A 515 -44.93 22.16 10.47
CA ARG A 515 -44.86 23.62 10.38
C ARG A 515 -45.04 24.12 8.96
N ASP A 516 -44.47 23.44 7.97
CA ASP A 516 -44.63 23.78 6.56
C ASP A 516 -46.08 23.53 6.10
N LEU A 517 -46.72 22.43 6.55
CA LEU A 517 -48.16 22.17 6.34
C LEU A 517 -49.08 23.24 6.96
N TRP A 518 -48.70 23.78 8.12
CA TRP A 518 -49.42 24.89 8.76
C TRP A 518 -49.39 26.16 7.91
N GLN A 519 -48.26 26.47 7.27
CA GLN A 519 -48.13 27.63 6.38
C GLN A 519 -49.03 27.55 5.13
N VAL A 520 -49.45 26.34 4.74
CA VAL A 520 -50.28 26.12 3.54
C VAL A 520 -51.78 26.31 3.81
N ASP A 521 -52.29 25.86 4.96
CA ASP A 521 -53.74 25.90 5.28
C ASP A 521 -54.13 27.04 6.23
N GLY A 522 -53.19 27.55 7.06
CA GLY A 522 -53.39 28.72 7.93
C GLY A 522 -54.40 28.57 9.08
N THR A 523 -55.33 27.60 8.99
CA THR A 523 -56.36 27.30 9.99
C THR A 523 -56.01 26.09 10.87
N GLY A 524 -55.04 25.28 10.45
CA GLY A 524 -54.61 24.07 11.17
C GLY A 524 -55.54 22.85 11.00
N ALA A 525 -56.63 22.95 10.23
CA ALA A 525 -57.61 21.89 10.06
C ALA A 525 -57.02 20.67 9.34
N LEU A 526 -56.26 20.89 8.26
CA LEU A 526 -55.58 19.83 7.51
C LEU A 526 -54.53 19.09 8.37
N ARG A 527 -53.88 19.80 9.29
CA ARG A 527 -52.92 19.21 10.24
C ARG A 527 -53.63 18.26 11.21
N GLU A 528 -54.75 18.68 11.80
CA GLU A 528 -55.52 17.83 12.72
C GLU A 528 -56.14 16.63 12.00
N GLU A 529 -56.59 16.80 10.75
CA GLU A 529 -57.08 15.69 9.92
C GLU A 529 -55.98 14.66 9.62
N LEU A 530 -54.79 15.11 9.20
CA LEU A 530 -53.64 14.24 8.94
C LEU A 530 -53.16 13.52 10.21
N LEU A 531 -53.11 14.22 11.35
CA LEU A 531 -52.76 13.61 12.64
C LEU A 531 -53.82 12.60 13.10
N GLY A 532 -55.10 12.88 12.85
CA GLY A 532 -56.20 11.95 13.12
C GLY A 532 -56.11 10.68 12.27
N ILE A 533 -55.89 10.82 10.97
CA ILE A 533 -55.68 9.69 10.04
C ILE A 533 -54.44 8.90 10.45
N PHE A 534 -53.33 9.58 10.74
CA PHE A 534 -52.08 8.92 11.15
C PHE A 534 -52.28 8.13 12.45
N SER A 535 -52.90 8.71 13.48
CA SER A 535 -53.15 8.04 14.76
C SER A 535 -54.05 6.80 14.62
N ALA A 536 -55.07 6.87 13.77
CA ALA A 536 -56.03 5.79 13.59
C ALA A 536 -55.47 4.62 12.75
N HIS A 537 -54.56 4.88 11.81
CA HIS A 537 -54.12 3.89 10.82
C HIS A 537 -52.73 3.29 11.11
N THR A 538 -51.80 4.05 11.69
CA THR A 538 -50.42 3.60 11.90
C THR A 538 -50.29 2.37 12.80
N PRO A 539 -51.00 2.26 13.95
CA PRO A 539 -50.93 1.05 14.79
C PRO A 539 -51.39 -0.22 14.07
N LYS A 540 -52.45 -0.12 13.25
CA LYS A 540 -52.96 -1.27 12.47
C LYS A 540 -51.96 -1.75 11.44
N ARG A 541 -51.19 -0.83 10.84
CA ARG A 541 -50.14 -1.16 9.87
C ARG A 541 -48.90 -1.77 10.53
N LEU A 542 -48.51 -1.30 11.71
CA LEU A 542 -47.43 -1.95 12.48
C LEU A 542 -47.80 -3.39 12.84
N SER A 543 -49.03 -3.63 13.31
CA SER A 543 -49.51 -4.99 13.57
C SER A 543 -49.59 -5.86 12.29
N HIS A 544 -49.94 -5.25 11.15
CA HIS A 544 -49.94 -5.97 9.86
C HIS A 544 -48.52 -6.31 9.40
N LEU A 545 -47.55 -5.40 9.58
CA LEU A 545 -46.13 -5.64 9.32
C LEU A 545 -45.60 -6.79 10.18
N GLU A 546 -45.93 -6.83 11.47
CA GLU A 546 -45.58 -7.95 12.35
C GLU A 546 -46.15 -9.28 11.85
N ALA A 547 -47.41 -9.29 11.41
CA ALA A 547 -48.05 -10.47 10.85
C ALA A 547 -47.35 -10.94 9.54
N CYS A 548 -46.98 -10.01 8.66
CA CYS A 548 -46.21 -10.32 7.45
C CYS A 548 -44.81 -10.87 7.78
N VAL A 549 -44.13 -10.33 8.80
CA VAL A 549 -42.83 -10.82 9.28
C VAL A 549 -42.95 -12.24 9.86
N LEU A 550 -43.97 -12.50 10.68
CA LEU A 550 -44.23 -13.84 11.23
C LEU A 550 -44.63 -14.85 10.14
N GLY A 551 -45.36 -14.40 9.12
CA GLY A 551 -45.79 -15.20 7.98
C GLY A 551 -44.73 -15.39 6.89
N GLY A 552 -43.59 -14.70 6.98
CA GLY A 552 -42.53 -14.74 5.97
C GLY A 552 -42.88 -14.10 4.62
N ASP A 553 -43.91 -13.24 4.56
CA ASP A 553 -44.35 -12.59 3.32
C ASP A 553 -43.45 -11.40 2.97
N ARG A 554 -42.36 -11.68 2.25
CA ARG A 554 -41.35 -10.67 1.85
C ARG A 554 -41.95 -9.46 1.13
N ASN A 555 -42.91 -9.69 0.23
CA ASN A 555 -43.50 -8.60 -0.55
C ASN A 555 -44.43 -7.76 0.34
N GLY A 556 -45.21 -8.40 1.20
CA GLY A 556 -46.01 -7.72 2.22
C GLY A 556 -45.16 -6.87 3.16
N ILE A 557 -44.02 -7.39 3.63
CA ILE A 557 -43.09 -6.67 4.51
C ILE A 557 -42.55 -5.41 3.82
N LEU A 558 -42.04 -5.53 2.59
CA LEU A 558 -41.49 -4.39 1.84
C LEU A 558 -42.56 -3.32 1.57
N GLN A 559 -43.78 -3.74 1.21
CA GLN A 559 -44.88 -2.81 0.95
C GLN A 559 -45.30 -2.05 2.21
N GLU A 560 -45.39 -2.73 3.36
CA GLU A 560 -45.75 -2.08 4.62
C GLU A 560 -44.63 -1.16 5.13
N LEU A 561 -43.36 -1.57 5.04
CA LEU A 561 -42.23 -0.70 5.39
C LEU A 561 -42.18 0.57 4.55
N HIS A 562 -42.39 0.44 3.23
CA HIS A 562 -42.41 1.59 2.33
C HIS A 562 -43.54 2.56 2.63
N THR A 563 -44.72 2.02 2.94
CA THR A 563 -45.90 2.83 3.29
C THR A 563 -45.71 3.51 4.64
N LEU A 564 -45.23 2.77 5.66
CA LEU A 564 -44.94 3.30 6.99
C LEU A 564 -43.87 4.39 6.95
N ARG A 565 -42.81 4.22 6.16
CA ARG A 565 -41.77 5.23 5.94
C ARG A 565 -42.36 6.55 5.42
N ALA A 566 -43.24 6.48 4.41
CA ALA A 566 -43.90 7.65 3.86
C ALA A 566 -44.84 8.32 4.89
N CYS A 567 -45.61 7.53 5.64
CA CYS A 567 -46.47 8.02 6.72
C CYS A 567 -45.65 8.74 7.80
N PHE A 568 -44.59 8.11 8.32
CA PHE A 568 -43.72 8.70 9.34
C PHE A 568 -43.05 9.98 8.85
N GLY A 569 -42.59 10.01 7.59
CA GLY A 569 -42.03 11.22 6.99
C GLY A 569 -43.04 12.37 6.91
N SER A 570 -44.31 12.09 6.59
CA SER A 570 -45.36 13.11 6.44
C SER A 570 -45.71 13.83 7.75
N VAL A 571 -45.60 13.16 8.88
CA VAL A 571 -45.86 13.72 10.23
C VAL A 571 -44.57 14.07 10.97
N GLY A 572 -43.42 14.01 10.29
CA GLY A 572 -42.12 14.37 10.86
C GLY A 572 -41.53 13.33 11.82
N LEU A 573 -42.05 12.11 11.94
CA LEU A 573 -41.46 11.03 12.75
C LEU A 573 -40.20 10.45 12.06
N SER A 574 -39.19 11.30 11.92
CA SER A 574 -38.00 11.03 11.11
C SER A 574 -37.24 9.80 11.61
N GLY A 575 -37.25 9.56 12.93
CA GLY A 575 -36.59 8.41 13.55
C GLY A 575 -37.16 7.10 13.02
N ALA A 576 -38.49 6.95 13.11
CA ALA A 576 -39.19 5.76 12.63
C ALA A 576 -39.09 5.60 11.09
N ALA A 577 -39.11 6.71 10.34
CA ALA A 577 -38.95 6.67 8.88
C ALA A 577 -37.57 6.11 8.45
N VAL A 578 -36.51 6.46 9.18
CA VAL A 578 -35.16 5.96 8.89
C VAL A 578 -35.02 4.49 9.27
N GLU A 579 -35.60 4.05 10.39
CA GLU A 579 -35.61 2.63 10.75
C GLU A 579 -36.35 1.79 9.69
N CYS A 580 -37.48 2.27 9.15
CA CYS A 580 -38.13 1.60 8.01
C CYS A 580 -37.22 1.48 6.78
N LEU A 581 -36.50 2.55 6.43
CA LEU A 581 -35.57 2.54 5.29
C LEU A 581 -34.41 1.57 5.51
N GLY A 582 -33.84 1.53 6.72
CA GLY A 582 -32.78 0.58 7.07
C GLY A 582 -33.23 -0.87 6.91
N LEU A 583 -34.47 -1.17 7.32
CA LEU A 583 -35.07 -2.50 7.15
C LEU A 583 -35.33 -2.83 5.66
N GLU A 584 -35.83 -1.88 4.86
CA GLU A 584 -36.01 -2.06 3.40
C GLU A 584 -34.69 -2.41 2.69
N LEU A 585 -33.63 -1.65 2.98
CA LEU A 585 -32.31 -1.87 2.37
C LEU A 585 -31.70 -3.21 2.80
N SER A 586 -31.88 -3.58 4.07
CA SER A 586 -31.39 -4.86 4.61
C SER A 586 -32.10 -6.06 3.97
N LEU A 587 -33.41 -5.94 3.70
CA LEU A 587 -34.19 -6.95 2.97
C LEU A 587 -33.73 -7.10 1.52
N ASN A 588 -33.40 -6.00 0.85
CA ASN A 588 -32.98 -6.04 -0.55
C ASN A 588 -31.54 -6.53 -0.75
N ALA A 589 -30.66 -6.34 0.23
CA ALA A 589 -29.25 -6.75 0.16
C ALA A 589 -29.00 -8.25 0.47
N ARG A 590 -29.95 -8.94 1.09
CA ARG A 590 -29.83 -10.37 1.43
C ARG A 590 -30.67 -11.22 0.45
N GLU A 591 -30.01 -12.01 -0.40
CA GLU A 591 -30.66 -12.84 -1.43
C GLU A 591 -31.47 -14.02 -0.86
N GLU A 592 -31.25 -14.43 0.39
CA GLU A 592 -32.03 -15.48 1.07
C GLU A 592 -32.86 -14.88 2.20
N ALA A 593 -34.18 -14.85 2.00
CA ALA A 593 -35.16 -14.24 2.92
C ALA A 593 -35.49 -15.13 4.14
N GLU A 594 -34.52 -15.87 4.67
CA GLU A 594 -34.75 -16.66 5.89
C GLU A 594 -34.38 -15.84 7.14
N SER A 595 -35.45 -15.30 7.74
CA SER A 595 -35.53 -14.74 9.10
C SER A 595 -35.11 -13.28 9.30
N LEU A 596 -35.91 -12.36 8.74
CA LEU A 596 -36.28 -11.21 9.57
C LEU A 596 -37.12 -11.76 10.74
N ARG A 597 -36.54 -11.81 11.94
CA ARG A 597 -37.25 -12.25 13.14
C ARG A 597 -38.03 -11.06 13.71
N ALA A 598 -39.11 -11.31 14.45
CA ALA A 598 -39.92 -10.26 15.08
C ALA A 598 -39.06 -9.25 15.91
N ASN A 599 -37.98 -9.72 16.53
CA ASN A 599 -37.04 -8.88 17.31
C ASN A 599 -36.34 -7.80 16.47
N CYS A 600 -36.30 -7.91 15.14
CA CYS A 600 -35.75 -6.88 14.27
C CYS A 600 -36.67 -5.66 14.10
N LEU A 601 -37.96 -5.76 14.51
CA LEU A 601 -38.90 -4.65 14.51
C LEU A 601 -38.87 -3.84 15.82
N GLU A 602 -38.20 -4.35 16.87
CA GLU A 602 -38.10 -3.69 18.16
C GLU A 602 -37.50 -2.26 18.06
N PRO A 603 -36.44 -2.00 17.28
CA PRO A 603 -35.93 -0.63 17.08
C PRO A 603 -36.96 0.29 16.40
N LEU A 604 -37.74 -0.23 15.46
CA LEU A 604 -38.79 0.53 14.77
C LEU A 604 -39.93 0.89 15.73
N HIS A 605 -40.35 -0.04 16.59
CA HIS A 605 -41.38 0.19 17.61
C HIS A 605 -40.93 1.24 18.64
N LEU A 606 -39.70 1.13 19.13
CA LEU A 606 -39.13 2.12 20.04
C LEU A 606 -39.05 3.51 19.40
N ALA A 607 -38.61 3.59 18.13
CA ALA A 607 -38.55 4.84 17.40
C ALA A 607 -39.94 5.46 17.15
N TYR A 608 -40.96 4.63 16.86
CA TYR A 608 -42.34 5.08 16.73
C TYR A 608 -42.92 5.58 18.05
N GLU A 609 -42.77 4.84 19.14
CA GLU A 609 -43.30 5.25 20.44
C GLU A 609 -42.64 6.54 20.96
N GLN A 610 -41.32 6.67 20.78
CA GLN A 610 -40.61 7.88 21.15
C GLN A 610 -41.05 9.07 20.30
N GLY A 611 -41.11 8.88 18.98
CA GLY A 611 -41.59 9.89 18.03
C GLY A 611 -43.04 10.32 18.29
N TRP A 612 -43.89 9.37 18.67
CA TRP A 612 -45.29 9.64 19.00
C TRP A 612 -45.43 10.44 20.29
N ARG A 613 -44.65 10.12 21.33
CA ARG A 613 -44.63 10.90 22.58
C ARG A 613 -44.13 12.32 22.35
N GLU A 614 -43.07 12.49 21.57
CA GLU A 614 -42.53 13.81 21.22
C GLU A 614 -43.51 14.62 20.37
N LEU A 615 -44.22 13.99 19.44
CA LEU A 615 -45.29 14.61 18.66
C LEU A 615 -46.50 15.03 19.52
N GLN A 616 -46.92 14.22 20.48
CA GLN A 616 -48.01 14.60 21.40
C GLN A 616 -47.59 15.73 22.34
N ALA A 617 -46.38 15.68 22.88
CA ALA A 617 -45.83 16.78 23.69
C ALA A 617 -45.72 18.08 22.88
N TRP A 618 -45.32 17.98 21.61
CA TRP A 618 -45.31 19.12 20.71
C TRP A 618 -46.73 19.65 20.42
N ARG A 619 -47.71 18.76 20.20
CA ARG A 619 -49.11 19.14 20.00
C ARG A 619 -49.70 19.87 21.20
N GLU A 620 -49.35 19.45 22.42
CA GLU A 620 -49.75 20.11 23.67
C GLU A 620 -49.06 21.46 23.87
N ALA A 621 -47.77 21.57 23.51
CA ALA A 621 -46.98 22.79 23.65
C ALA A 621 -47.25 23.85 22.55
N TYR A 622 -47.73 23.43 21.38
CA TYR A 622 -48.09 24.30 20.24
C TYR A 622 -49.61 24.27 19.98
N PRO A 623 -50.44 24.85 20.87
CA PRO A 623 -51.87 24.98 20.62
C PRO A 623 -52.13 25.85 19.37
N PRO A 624 -53.25 25.64 18.65
CA PRO A 624 -53.51 26.19 17.31
C PRO A 624 -53.68 27.73 17.24
N THR A 625 -53.34 28.47 18.30
CA THR A 625 -53.55 29.91 18.35
C THR A 625 -52.42 30.59 19.13
N LEU A 626 -51.47 31.22 18.42
CA LEU A 626 -51.05 32.63 18.58
C LEU A 626 -49.69 32.92 17.90
N ASN A 627 -49.70 33.92 17.01
CA ASN A 627 -48.61 34.56 16.27
C ASN A 627 -47.22 34.60 16.93
N ASP A 628 -46.22 33.98 16.31
CA ASP A 628 -44.80 34.26 16.57
C ASP A 628 -44.31 35.45 15.73
N ALA A 629 -44.59 36.66 16.23
CA ALA A 629 -43.94 37.90 15.82
C ALA A 629 -43.06 38.44 16.96
N ALA A 630 -42.05 37.68 17.40
CA ALA A 630 -40.95 38.19 18.22
C ALA A 630 -39.80 37.17 18.26
N GLY A 631 -38.67 37.48 17.64
CA GLY A 631 -37.47 36.64 17.73
C GLY A 631 -36.38 36.97 16.72
N ALA A 632 -36.71 37.69 15.64
CA ALA A 632 -35.73 38.24 14.70
C ALA A 632 -35.42 39.70 15.04
N ARG A 633 -34.67 39.95 16.11
CA ARG A 633 -33.92 41.19 16.36
C ARG A 633 -33.04 41.01 17.60
N GLU A 634 -31.76 40.75 17.38
CA GLU A 634 -30.64 41.46 18.03
C GLU A 634 -29.31 40.85 17.59
N SER A 635 -28.67 41.51 16.63
CA SER A 635 -27.23 41.49 16.42
C SER A 635 -26.71 42.92 16.57
N ALA A 636 -25.63 43.07 17.33
CA ALA A 636 -24.76 44.25 17.51
C ALA A 636 -25.18 45.36 18.50
N GLY A 637 -24.41 45.46 19.60
CA GLY A 637 -24.36 46.62 20.50
C GLY A 637 -23.32 46.44 21.62
N LEU A 638 -22.34 47.35 21.68
CA LEU A 638 -21.11 47.33 22.49
C LEU A 638 -21.29 47.66 24.00
N ASN A 639 -20.34 47.14 24.81
CA ASN A 639 -19.64 47.74 25.97
C ASN A 639 -20.35 48.29 27.24
N TRP A 640 -19.85 47.74 28.37
CA TRP A 640 -19.36 48.38 29.61
C TRP A 640 -20.28 48.58 30.85
N GLU A 641 -19.84 47.92 31.93
CA GLU A 641 -19.92 48.14 33.39
C GLU A 641 -21.18 48.57 34.19
N ALA A 642 -21.36 47.80 35.27
CA ALA A 642 -21.61 48.15 36.69
C ALA A 642 -23.02 48.53 37.21
N GLY A 643 -23.29 48.01 38.42
CA GLY A 643 -24.40 48.32 39.34
C GLY A 643 -25.34 47.11 39.48
N THR A 644 -25.41 46.38 40.59
CA THR A 644 -25.36 46.75 42.02
C THR A 644 -24.93 45.56 42.85
#